data_AF-A0AAD4ST17-F1
#
_entry.id   AF-A0AAD4ST17-F1
#
_cell.length_a   1.000
_cell.length_b   1.000
_cell.length_c   1.000
_cell.angle_alpha   90.00
_cell.angle_beta   90.00
_cell.angle_gamma   90.00
#
_symmetry.space_group_name_H-M   'P 1'
#
loop_
_entity.id
_entity.type
_entity.pdbx_description
1 polymer ?
#
loop_
_entity_poly.entity_id
_entity_poly.type
_entity_poly.pdbx_seq_one_letter_code
_entity_poly.pdbx_strand_id
1 'polypeptide(L)'
;FLDKALIGFSKNLIPCSISQVEDAKVLLQLVPIWITCLIYVVVSSQTTTFFTKQSITLDRSIGPNFQIPAASIYIFTTLSVVFFVPIYDCLFIPLVRVVTGNPNAITTLQRIGAGFFFSTTSMVVAAVIEKKRLQAALDFGLIDNPNATIP
;
A
#
# COMPACT_ATOMS: atom_id res chain seq x y z
N PHE A 1 34.41 -1.67 -9.23
CA PHE A 1 34.19 -0.39 -9.92
C PHE A 1 34.17 0.77 -8.93
N LEU A 2 33.41 0.68 -7.83
CA LEU A 2 33.41 1.66 -6.72
C LEU A 2 34.78 1.88 -6.06
N ASP A 3 35.59 0.83 -5.88
CA ASP A 3 36.94 0.95 -5.28
C ASP A 3 37.90 1.84 -6.07
N LYS A 4 37.83 1.82 -7.41
CA LYS A 4 38.73 2.63 -8.25
C LYS A 4 38.34 4.11 -8.29
N ALA A 5 37.07 4.43 -8.07
CA ALA A 5 36.60 5.81 -8.00
C ALA A 5 37.02 6.51 -6.69
N LEU A 6 37.13 5.76 -5.60
CA LEU A 6 37.57 6.27 -4.28
C LEU A 6 39.04 6.71 -4.26
N ILE A 7 39.92 5.99 -4.97
CA ILE A 7 41.36 6.30 -5.00
C ILE A 7 41.66 7.63 -5.71
N GLY A 8 40.86 8.00 -6.72
CA GLY A 8 41.01 9.28 -7.41
C GLY A 8 40.50 10.49 -6.61
N PHE A 9 39.46 10.29 -5.79
CA PHE A 9 38.82 11.34 -4.99
C PHE A 9 39.55 11.65 -3.67
N SER A 10 40.26 10.65 -3.12
CA SER A 10 40.98 10.75 -1.83
C SER A 10 42.19 11.69 -1.83
N LYS A 11 42.66 12.18 -2.99
CA LYS A 11 43.80 13.11 -3.03
C LYS A 11 43.48 14.52 -2.52
N ASN A 12 42.19 14.88 -2.36
CA ASN A 12 41.79 16.24 -1.96
C ASN A 12 40.74 16.32 -0.83
N LEU A 13 40.30 15.20 -0.25
CA LEU A 13 39.35 15.20 0.88
C LEU A 13 39.87 14.35 2.05
N ILE A 14 39.54 14.81 3.27
CA ILE A 14 39.84 14.20 4.57
C ILE A 14 39.62 12.67 4.51
N PRO A 15 40.57 11.83 4.95
CA PRO A 15 40.47 10.38 4.84
C PRO A 15 39.23 9.88 5.62
N CYS A 16 38.26 9.34 4.89
CA CYS A 16 37.03 8.79 5.45
C CYS A 16 37.36 7.50 6.20
N SER A 17 36.88 7.35 7.43
CA SER A 17 37.13 6.14 8.24
C SER A 17 36.44 4.93 7.61
N ILE A 18 37.07 3.75 7.66
CA ILE A 18 36.54 2.50 7.09
C ILE A 18 35.12 2.20 7.61
N SER A 19 34.83 2.56 8.87
CA SER A 19 33.49 2.46 9.46
C SER A 19 32.44 3.31 8.74
N GLN A 20 32.79 4.55 8.35
CA GLN A 20 31.87 5.45 7.64
C GLN A 20 31.55 4.92 6.24
N VAL A 21 32.52 4.25 5.60
CA VAL A 21 32.31 3.62 4.30
C VAL A 21 31.39 2.41 4.40
N GLU A 22 31.53 1.58 5.43
CA GLU A 22 30.65 0.42 5.64
C GLU A 22 29.22 0.86 6.01
N ASP A 23 29.06 1.87 6.86
CA ASP A 23 27.74 2.43 7.19
C ASP A 23 27.05 3.03 5.96
N ALA A 24 27.78 3.79 5.14
CA ALA A 24 27.25 4.34 3.89
C ALA A 24 26.85 3.24 2.89
N LYS A 25 27.61 2.13 2.86
CA LYS A 25 27.31 0.98 2.01
C LYS A 25 26.06 0.24 2.48
N VAL A 26 25.86 0.09 3.78
CA VAL A 26 24.61 -0.46 4.35
C VAL A 26 23.44 0.44 3.98
N LEU A 27 23.55 1.76 4.19
CA LEU A 27 22.49 2.71 3.79
C LEU A 27 22.18 2.64 2.30
N LEU A 28 23.20 2.51 1.44
CA LEU A 28 23.01 2.35 0.00
C LEU A 28 22.27 1.04 -0.35
N GLN A 29 22.50 -0.03 0.40
CA GLN A 29 21.77 -1.29 0.27
C GLN A 29 20.32 -1.22 0.76
N LEU A 30 19.97 -0.25 1.60
CA LEU A 30 18.57 0.01 1.99
C LEU A 30 17.80 0.82 0.95
N VAL A 31 18.47 1.56 0.06
CA VAL A 31 17.82 2.39 -0.98
C VAL A 31 16.86 1.57 -1.87
N PRO A 32 17.22 0.37 -2.38
CA PRO A 32 16.30 -0.45 -3.17
C PRO A 32 15.03 -0.83 -2.40
N ILE A 33 15.16 -1.15 -1.11
CA ILE A 33 14.01 -1.49 -0.24
C ILE A 33 13.14 -0.25 -0.02
N TRP A 34 13.77 0.91 0.16
CA TRP A 34 13.03 2.16 0.29
C TRP A 34 12.25 2.52 -0.99
N ILE A 35 12.84 2.27 -2.17
CA ILE A 35 12.17 2.48 -3.47
C ILE A 35 10.96 1.55 -3.61
N THR A 36 11.04 0.28 -3.19
CA THR A 36 9.86 -0.61 -3.27
C THR A 36 8.73 -0.15 -2.35
N CYS A 37 9.05 0.44 -1.19
CA CYS A 37 8.05 1.07 -0.32
C CYS A 37 7.32 2.25 -1.00
N LEU A 38 7.94 2.97 -1.94
CA LEU A 38 7.26 4.04 -2.68
C LEU A 38 6.09 3.52 -3.52
N ILE A 39 6.19 2.31 -4.07
CA ILE A 39 5.10 1.69 -4.84
C ILE A 39 3.87 1.53 -3.95
N TYR A 40 4.05 1.08 -2.71
CA TYR A 40 2.98 0.97 -1.74
C TYR A 40 2.34 2.34 -1.42
N VAL A 41 3.14 3.39 -1.25
CA VAL A 41 2.65 4.75 -0.99
C VAL A 41 1.81 5.27 -2.17
N VAL A 42 2.22 4.99 -3.40
CA VAL A 42 1.46 5.36 -4.61
C VAL A 42 0.10 4.65 -4.63
N VAL A 43 0.07 3.34 -4.37
CA VAL A 43 -1.18 2.57 -4.32
C VAL A 43 -2.09 3.09 -3.20
N SER A 44 -1.55 3.33 -2.01
CA SER A 44 -2.31 3.89 -0.88
C SER A 44 -2.89 5.27 -1.19
N SER A 45 -2.19 6.09 -1.98
CA SER A 45 -2.67 7.41 -2.40
C SER A 45 -3.84 7.33 -3.38
N GLN A 46 -3.98 6.24 -4.13
CA GLN A 46 -5.16 6.02 -5.00
C GLN A 46 -6.43 5.80 -4.16
N THR A 47 -6.32 5.16 -2.98
CA THR A 47 -7.44 4.94 -2.05
C THR A 47 -8.08 6.25 -1.58
N THR A 48 -7.30 7.29 -1.33
CA THR A 48 -7.83 8.58 -0.87
C THR A 48 -8.33 9.47 -2.01
N THR A 49 -7.86 9.24 -3.24
CA THR A 49 -8.16 10.10 -4.40
C THR A 49 -9.13 9.45 -5.38
N PHE A 50 -8.69 8.41 -6.10
CA PHE A 50 -9.47 7.74 -7.13
C PHE A 50 -10.73 7.08 -6.57
N PHE A 51 -10.60 6.35 -5.46
CA PHE A 51 -11.76 5.70 -4.83
C PHE A 51 -12.76 6.72 -4.26
N THR A 52 -12.29 7.88 -3.78
CA THR A 52 -13.19 8.99 -3.40
C THR A 52 -13.95 9.53 -4.61
N LYS A 53 -13.29 9.66 -5.77
CA LYS A 53 -13.95 10.07 -7.02
C LYS A 53 -14.96 9.03 -7.50
N GLN A 54 -14.61 7.75 -7.46
CA GLN A 54 -15.51 6.64 -7.80
C GLN A 54 -16.73 6.62 -6.86
N SER A 55 -16.53 6.84 -5.57
CA SER A 55 -17.58 6.92 -4.54
C SER A 55 -18.62 8.01 -4.83
N ILE A 56 -18.21 9.13 -5.44
CA ILE A 56 -19.16 10.20 -5.81
C ILE A 56 -20.19 9.71 -6.84
N THR A 57 -19.79 8.78 -7.73
CA THR A 57 -20.64 8.20 -8.79
C THR A 57 -21.49 7.02 -8.32
N LEU A 58 -21.29 6.52 -7.09
CA LEU A 58 -22.09 5.46 -6.50
C LEU A 58 -23.27 6.04 -5.72
N ASP A 59 -24.37 5.28 -5.62
CA ASP A 59 -25.47 5.65 -4.73
C ASP A 59 -24.97 5.60 -3.27
N ARG A 60 -25.12 6.73 -2.58
CA ARG A 60 -24.67 6.95 -1.20
C ARG A 60 -25.85 7.25 -0.27
N SER A 61 -27.08 7.02 -0.72
CA SER A 61 -28.27 7.26 0.09
C SER A 61 -28.42 6.17 1.18
N ILE A 62 -28.60 6.60 2.43
CA ILE A 62 -29.08 5.74 3.52
C ILE A 62 -30.47 6.24 3.87
N GLY A 63 -31.49 5.50 3.42
CA GLY A 63 -32.88 5.89 3.61
C GLY A 63 -33.28 7.13 2.79
N PRO A 64 -34.43 7.74 3.09
CA PRO A 64 -35.06 8.72 2.19
C PRO A 64 -34.40 10.11 2.19
N ASN A 65 -33.67 10.49 3.25
CA ASN A 65 -33.23 11.88 3.46
C ASN A 65 -31.74 12.05 3.79
N PHE A 66 -30.95 10.98 3.84
CA PHE A 66 -29.55 11.05 4.26
C PHE A 66 -28.63 10.55 3.16
N GLN A 67 -27.69 11.39 2.72
CA GLN A 67 -26.66 11.03 1.76
C GLN A 67 -25.29 11.04 2.43
N ILE A 68 -24.62 9.90 2.42
CA ILE A 68 -23.28 9.76 2.99
C ILE A 68 -22.28 10.58 2.15
N PRO A 69 -21.46 11.46 2.76
CA PRO A 69 -20.38 12.14 2.04
C PRO A 69 -19.36 11.15 1.46
N ALA A 70 -18.95 11.30 0.20
CA ALA A 70 -18.04 10.35 -0.45
C ALA A 70 -16.70 10.17 0.30
N ALA A 71 -16.22 11.21 0.97
CA ALA A 71 -15.01 11.19 1.77
C ALA A 71 -15.11 10.29 3.02
N SER A 72 -16.32 9.98 3.51
CA SER A 72 -16.48 9.13 4.69
C SER A 72 -16.27 7.64 4.39
N ILE A 73 -16.04 7.24 3.14
CA ILE A 73 -15.56 5.89 2.82
C ILE A 73 -14.26 5.54 3.54
N TYR A 74 -13.42 6.54 3.82
CA TYR A 74 -12.17 6.34 4.56
C TYR A 74 -12.39 5.82 6.00
N ILE A 75 -13.59 6.04 6.57
CA ILE A 75 -13.96 5.54 7.88
C ILE A 75 -13.93 4.01 7.90
N PHE A 76 -14.34 3.34 6.81
CA PHE A 76 -14.27 1.87 6.71
C PHE A 76 -12.83 1.35 6.81
N THR A 77 -11.90 2.03 6.14
CA THR A 77 -10.47 1.69 6.23
C THR A 77 -9.97 1.87 7.67
N THR A 78 -10.32 2.99 8.30
CA THR A 78 -9.92 3.30 9.68
C THR A 78 -10.47 2.28 10.67
N LEU A 79 -11.76 1.96 10.59
CA LEU A 79 -12.41 0.95 11.43
C LEU A 79 -11.78 -0.43 11.23
N SER A 80 -11.47 -0.79 9.98
CA SER A 80 -10.79 -2.05 9.67
C SER A 80 -9.43 -2.12 10.36
N VAL A 81 -8.60 -1.06 10.28
CA VAL A 81 -7.30 -1.03 10.96
C VAL A 81 -7.47 -1.16 12.47
N VAL A 82 -8.38 -0.39 13.08
CA VAL A 82 -8.65 -0.43 14.52
C VAL A 82 -9.12 -1.80 14.98
N PHE A 83 -9.84 -2.55 14.13
CA PHE A 83 -10.30 -3.89 14.44
C PHE A 83 -9.20 -4.96 14.22
N PHE A 84 -8.52 -4.93 13.07
CA PHE A 84 -7.58 -5.98 12.67
C PHE A 84 -6.22 -5.86 13.34
N VAL A 85 -5.74 -4.66 13.68
CA VAL A 85 -4.45 -4.48 14.39
C VAL A 85 -4.43 -5.20 15.74
N PRO A 86 -5.37 -4.99 16.66
CA PRO A 86 -5.36 -5.71 17.93
C PRO A 86 -5.57 -7.21 17.76
N ILE A 87 -6.35 -7.66 16.76
CA ILE A 87 -6.48 -9.09 16.46
C ILE A 87 -5.13 -9.66 16.01
N TYR A 88 -4.42 -8.96 15.13
CA TYR A 88 -3.12 -9.38 14.65
C TYR A 88 -2.10 -9.44 15.81
N ASP A 89 -1.99 -8.36 16.58
CA ASP A 89 -0.98 -8.24 17.63
C ASP A 89 -1.29 -9.11 18.86
N CYS A 90 -2.57 -9.19 19.27
CA CYS A 90 -2.98 -9.89 20.50
C CYS A 90 -3.38 -11.35 20.28
N LEU A 91 -3.80 -11.76 19.08
CA LEU A 91 -4.22 -13.15 18.82
C LEU A 91 -3.28 -13.85 17.84
N PHE A 92 -3.00 -13.23 16.69
CA PHE A 92 -2.26 -13.89 15.62
C PHE A 92 -0.77 -14.06 15.97
N ILE A 93 -0.10 -13.00 16.44
CA ILE A 93 1.32 -13.06 16.85
C ILE A 93 1.59 -14.08 17.96
N PRO A 94 0.85 -14.11 19.09
CA PRO A 94 1.11 -15.11 20.12
C PRO A 94 0.83 -16.53 19.63
N LEU A 95 -0.20 -16.73 18.80
CA LEU A 95 -0.49 -18.05 18.23
C LEU A 95 0.64 -18.53 17.32
N VAL A 96 1.15 -17.66 16.44
CA VAL A 96 2.30 -17.98 15.58
C VAL A 96 3.56 -18.24 16.42
N ARG A 97 3.77 -17.46 17.49
CA ARG A 97 4.91 -17.69 18.42
C ARG A 97 4.83 -19.08 19.07
N VAL A 98 3.63 -19.52 19.47
CA VAL A 98 3.42 -20.86 20.05
C VAL A 98 3.66 -21.95 19.01
N VAL A 99 3.19 -21.79 17.77
CA VAL A 99 3.34 -22.79 16.71
C VAL A 99 4.78 -22.88 16.19
N THR A 100 5.44 -21.73 15.98
CA THR A 100 6.79 -21.67 15.40
C THR A 100 7.90 -21.82 16.44
N GLY A 101 7.60 -21.61 17.73
CA GLY A 101 8.58 -21.67 18.82
C GLY A 101 9.65 -20.58 18.80
N ASN A 102 9.54 -19.61 17.89
CA ASN A 102 10.51 -18.53 17.70
C ASN A 102 10.03 -17.25 18.40
N PRO A 103 10.85 -16.60 19.26
CA PRO A 103 10.48 -15.35 19.95
C PRO A 103 10.09 -14.23 18.97
N ASN A 104 10.65 -14.22 17.76
CA ASN A 104 10.36 -13.22 16.73
C ASN A 104 9.15 -13.54 15.85
N ALA A 105 8.45 -14.67 16.06
CA ALA A 105 7.24 -15.11 15.36
C ALA A 105 7.25 -14.94 13.82
N ILE A 106 7.03 -13.71 13.33
CA ILE A 106 7.07 -13.31 11.91
C ILE A 106 8.11 -12.20 11.72
N THR A 107 8.99 -12.38 10.74
CA THR A 107 10.00 -11.35 10.40
C THR A 107 9.36 -10.12 9.75
N THR A 108 9.96 -8.94 9.97
CA THR A 108 9.49 -7.67 9.35
C THR A 108 9.38 -7.78 7.84
N LEU A 109 10.33 -8.46 7.19
CA LEU A 109 10.34 -8.64 5.74
C LEU A 109 9.16 -9.50 5.24
N GLN A 110 8.78 -10.54 5.99
CA GLN A 110 7.59 -11.35 5.66
C GLN A 110 6.29 -10.56 5.82
N ARG A 111 6.18 -9.70 6.85
CA ARG A 111 5.02 -8.80 7.01
C ARG A 111 4.88 -7.85 5.83
N ILE A 112 5.99 -7.24 5.40
CA ILE A 112 6.03 -6.36 4.22
C ILE A 112 5.64 -7.13 2.96
N GLY A 113 6.22 -8.33 2.75
CA GLY A 113 5.90 -9.18 1.61
C GLY A 113 4.42 -9.59 1.55
N ALA A 114 3.83 -9.94 2.68
CA ALA A 114 2.40 -10.25 2.78
C ALA A 114 1.54 -9.03 2.42
N GLY A 115 1.91 -7.83 2.89
CA GLY A 115 1.23 -6.58 2.53
C GLY A 115 1.22 -6.35 1.02
N PHE A 116 2.37 -6.51 0.35
CA PHE A 116 2.45 -6.39 -1.11
C PHE A 116 1.57 -7.41 -1.83
N PHE A 117 1.57 -8.67 -1.38
CA PHE A 117 0.70 -9.70 -1.97
C PHE A 117 -0.77 -9.30 -1.89
N PHE A 118 -1.27 -8.91 -0.72
CA PHE A 118 -2.65 -8.48 -0.55
C PHE A 118 -2.98 -7.23 -1.37
N SER A 119 -2.07 -6.25 -1.44
CA SER A 119 -2.27 -5.06 -2.28
C SER A 119 -2.40 -5.41 -3.76
N THR A 120 -1.53 -6.29 -4.30
CA THR A 120 -1.63 -6.73 -5.70
C THR A 120 -2.92 -7.49 -5.96
N THR A 121 -3.29 -8.44 -5.09
CA THR A 121 -4.56 -9.17 -5.22
C THR A 121 -5.76 -8.23 -5.17
N SER A 122 -5.78 -7.27 -4.25
CA SER A 122 -6.84 -6.25 -4.16
C SER A 122 -6.95 -5.44 -5.45
N MET A 123 -5.83 -5.05 -6.04
CA MET A 123 -5.81 -4.30 -7.30
C MET A 123 -6.35 -5.14 -8.47
N VAL A 124 -6.01 -6.44 -8.52
CA VAL A 124 -6.56 -7.36 -9.53
C VAL A 124 -8.08 -7.47 -9.38
N VAL A 125 -8.59 -7.62 -8.16
CA VAL A 125 -10.05 -7.67 -7.90
C VAL A 125 -10.72 -6.38 -8.32
N ALA A 126 -10.15 -5.21 -7.98
CA ALA A 126 -10.67 -3.91 -8.39
C ALA A 126 -10.71 -3.78 -9.92
N ALA A 127 -9.67 -4.22 -10.63
CA ALA A 127 -9.64 -4.22 -12.09
C ALA A 127 -10.73 -5.10 -12.71
N VAL A 128 -11.01 -6.28 -12.12
CA VAL A 128 -12.10 -7.15 -12.58
C VAL A 128 -13.47 -6.50 -12.36
N ILE A 129 -13.68 -5.87 -11.20
CA ILE A 129 -14.93 -5.14 -10.90
C ILE A 129 -15.11 -3.97 -11.87
N GLU A 130 -14.06 -3.18 -12.11
CA GLU A 130 -14.12 -2.03 -13.01
C GLU A 130 -14.40 -2.47 -14.46
N LYS A 131 -13.84 -3.61 -14.89
CA LYS A 131 -14.17 -4.21 -16.18
C LYS A 131 -15.65 -4.57 -16.28
N LYS A 132 -16.25 -5.13 -15.22
CA LYS A 132 -17.69 -5.42 -15.18
C LYS A 132 -18.53 -4.16 -15.17
N ARG A 133 -18.14 -3.12 -14.41
CA ARG A 133 -18.81 -1.81 -14.39
C ARG A 133 -18.82 -1.17 -15.78
N LEU A 134 -17.68 -1.21 -16.47
CA LEU A 134 -17.55 -0.66 -17.81
C LEU A 134 -18.41 -1.42 -18.83
N GLN A 135 -18.46 -2.75 -18.72
CA GLN A 135 -19.31 -3.59 -19.56
C GLN A 135 -20.80 -3.30 -19.32
N ALA A 136 -21.23 -3.16 -18.06
CA ALA A 136 -22.59 -2.74 -17.75
C ALA A 136 -22.90 -1.33 -18.32
N ALA A 137 -21.97 -0.38 -18.21
CA ALA A 137 -22.15 0.95 -18.79
C ALA A 137 -22.27 0.93 -20.33
N LEU A 138 -21.56 0.01 -21.00
CA LEU A 138 -21.67 -0.24 -22.44
C LEU A 138 -23.04 -0.81 -22.81
N ASP A 139 -23.50 -1.83 -22.08
CA ASP A 139 -24.77 -2.52 -22.33
C ASP A 139 -25.98 -1.60 -22.10
N PHE A 140 -25.88 -0.64 -21.17
CA PHE A 140 -26.91 0.38 -20.92
C PHE A 140 -26.75 1.68 -21.73
N GLY A 141 -25.73 1.78 -22.60
CA GLY A 141 -25.50 2.96 -23.45
C GLY A 141 -25.14 4.24 -22.67
N LEU A 142 -24.61 4.11 -21.45
CA LEU A 142 -24.32 5.21 -20.52
C LEU A 142 -22.88 5.72 -20.60
N ILE A 143 -22.13 5.34 -21.64
CA ILE A 143 -20.70 5.62 -21.81
C ILE A 143 -20.41 7.13 -21.81
N ASP A 144 -21.33 7.93 -22.36
CA ASP A 144 -21.20 9.38 -22.53
C ASP A 144 -21.75 10.22 -21.36
N ASN A 145 -22.28 9.59 -20.30
CA ASN A 145 -22.83 10.31 -19.14
C ASN A 145 -22.00 10.07 -17.87
N PRO A 146 -20.98 10.92 -17.59
CA PRO A 146 -20.08 10.75 -16.44
C PRO A 146 -20.75 10.93 -15.07
N ASN A 147 -22.01 11.39 -15.04
CA ASN A 147 -22.79 11.60 -13.81
C ASN A 147 -23.89 10.53 -13.60
N ALA A 148 -24.03 9.56 -14.51
CA ALA A 148 -25.03 8.51 -14.37
C ALA A 148 -24.59 7.47 -13.33
N THR A 149 -25.45 7.19 -12.36
CA THR A 149 -25.27 6.09 -11.41
C THR A 149 -25.45 4.78 -12.18
N ILE A 150 -24.38 3.98 -12.26
CA ILE A 150 -24.41 2.69 -12.95
C ILE A 150 -24.90 1.65 -11.93
N PRO A 151 -25.94 0.85 -12.24
CA PRO A 151 -26.49 -0.16 -11.35
C PRO A 151 -25.53 -1.32 -11.07
#